data_AF-A0AAP0SHW5-F1
#
_entry.id   AF-A0AAP0SHW5-F1
#
_cell.length_a   1.000
_cell.length_b   1.000
_cell.length_c   1.000
_cell.angle_alpha   90.00
_cell.angle_beta   90.00
_cell.angle_gamma   90.00
#
_symmetry.space_group_name_H-M   'P 1'
#
loop_
_entity.id
_entity.type
_entity.pdbx_description
1 polymer ?
#
loop_
_entity_poly.entity_id
_entity_poly.type
_entity_poly.pdbx_seq_one_letter_code
_entity_poly.pdbx_strand_id
1 'polypeptide(L)' 'MLLDKPSNHLDLPSLAALEAMLRQYRGTLLVASHDQVLLRQLALDGYLQLGEGSELHVCG' A
#
# COMPACT_ATOMS: atom_id res chain seq x y z
N MET A 1 6.18 -8.85 -4.48
CA MET A 1 6.76 -7.64 -5.11
C MET A 1 7.05 -6.62 -4.02
N LEU A 2 8.09 -5.80 -4.18
CA LEU A 2 8.39 -4.67 -3.30
C LEU A 2 8.22 -3.38 -4.11
N LEU A 3 7.33 -2.50 -3.68
CA LEU A 3 7.11 -1.18 -4.28
C LEU A 3 7.65 -0.11 -3.32
N ASP A 4 8.66 0.64 -3.76
CA ASP A 4 9.18 1.81 -3.04
C ASP A 4 8.66 3.10 -3.69
N LYS A 5 7.86 3.88 -2.94
CA LYS A 5 7.25 5.17 -3.36
C LYS A 5 6.38 5.12 -4.63
N PRO A 6 5.30 4.33 -4.66
CA PRO A 6 4.36 4.24 -5.79
C PRO A 6 3.63 5.54 -6.17
N SER A 7 3.58 6.55 -5.29
CA SER A 7 2.91 7.83 -5.59
C SER A 7 3.76 8.78 -6.46
N ASN A 8 5.04 8.48 -6.70
CA ASN A 8 5.94 9.41 -7.40
C ASN A 8 5.82 9.19 -8.92
N HIS A 9 5.25 10.18 -9.62
CA HIS A 9 5.13 10.25 -11.09
C HIS A 9 4.00 9.44 -11.76
N LEU A 10 3.00 8.98 -11.00
CA LEU A 10 1.79 8.37 -11.56
C LEU A 10 0.61 9.35 -11.48
N ASP A 11 0.01 9.64 -12.63
CA ASP A 11 -1.25 10.37 -12.74
C ASP A 11 -2.38 9.54 -12.10
N LEU A 12 -3.42 10.23 -11.59
CA LEU A 12 -4.61 9.62 -10.93
C LEU A 12 -5.16 8.35 -11.63
N PRO A 13 -5.28 8.29 -12.98
CA PRO A 13 -5.73 7.09 -13.69
C PRO A 13 -4.78 5.91 -13.53
N SER A 14 -3.47 6.16 -13.55
CA SER A 14 -2.45 5.12 -13.47
C SER A 14 -2.32 4.57 -12.04
N LEU A 15 -2.56 5.39 -11.02
CA LEU A 15 -2.71 4.93 -9.63
C LEU A 15 -3.92 4.00 -9.47
N ALA A 16 -5.06 4.35 -10.06
CA ALA A 16 -6.25 3.51 -10.02
C ALA A 16 -6.04 2.15 -10.74
N ALA A 17 -5.33 2.16 -11.88
CA ALA A 17 -4.98 0.94 -12.60
C ALA A 17 -4.01 0.06 -11.78
N LEU A 18 -3.03 0.67 -11.12
CA LEU A 18 -2.09 -0.03 -10.24
C LEU A 18 -2.83 -0.64 -9.04
N GLU A 19 -3.73 0.11 -8.40
CA GLU A 19 -4.57 -0.42 -7.31
C GLU A 19 -5.42 -1.61 -7.77
N ALA A 20 -6.09 -1.50 -8.91
CA ALA A 20 -6.92 -2.59 -9.43
C ALA A 20 -6.10 -3.86 -9.69
N MET A 21 -4.88 -3.71 -10.23
CA MET A 21 -3.96 -4.82 -10.46
C MET A 21 -3.48 -5.43 -9.14
N LEU A 22 -3.10 -4.60 -8.16
CA LEU A 22 -2.60 -5.06 -6.86
C LEU A 22 -3.68 -5.78 -6.05
N ARG A 23 -4.94 -5.34 -6.12
CA ARG A 23 -6.08 -6.01 -5.46
C ARG A 23 -6.39 -7.39 -6.05
N GLN A 24 -5.99 -7.65 -7.29
CA GLN A 24 -6.16 -8.96 -7.94
C GLN A 24 -4.96 -9.89 -7.74
N TYR A 25 -3.87 -9.40 -7.13
CA TYR A 25 -2.67 -10.19 -6.91
C TYR A 25 -2.92 -11.26 -5.83
N ARG A 26 -2.83 -12.54 -6.23
CA ARG A 26 -3.09 -13.70 -5.36
C ARG A 26 -1.89 -14.12 -4.48
N GLY A 27 -0.93 -13.23 -4.27
CA GLY A 27 0.25 -13.49 -3.46
C GLY A 27 0.40 -12.48 -2.34
N THR A 28 1.43 -12.64 -1.51
CA THR A 28 1.73 -11.66 -0.47
C THR A 28 2.27 -10.37 -1.08
N LEU A 29 1.62 -9.26 -0.72
CA LEU A 29 2.03 -7.92 -1.11
C LEU A 29 2.68 -7.21 0.09
N LEU A 30 3.88 -6.70 -0.09
CA LEU A 30 4.57 -5.84 0.89
C LEU A 30 4.75 -4.46 0.27
N VAL A 31 4.15 -3.45 0.89
CA VAL A 31 4.15 -2.07 0.38
C VAL A 31 4.77 -1.14 1.41
N ALA A 32 5.75 -0.33 0.99
CA ALA A 32 6.32 0.75 1.78
C ALA A 32 5.95 2.09 1.13
N SER A 33 5.17 2.91 1.83
CA SER A 33 4.76 4.22 1.35
C SER A 33 4.61 5.21 2.50
N HIS A 34 4.88 6.49 2.22
CA HIS A 34 4.54 7.58 3.13
C HIS A 34 3.10 8.09 2.92
N ASP A 35 2.42 7.58 1.89
CA ASP A 35 1.06 7.96 1.52
C ASP A 35 0.04 7.02 2.19
N GLN A 36 -0.60 7.51 3.26
CA GLN A 36 -1.60 6.75 4.01
C GLN A 36 -2.88 6.49 3.22
N VAL A 37 -3.21 7.35 2.24
CA VAL A 37 -4.44 7.23 1.45
C VAL A 37 -4.31 6.06 0.48
N LEU A 38 -3.15 5.90 -0.16
CA LEU A 38 -2.84 4.73 -0.98
C LEU A 38 -2.91 3.42 -0.16
N LEU A 39 -2.26 3.38 1.01
CA LEU A 39 -2.23 2.18 1.85
C LEU A 39 -3.64 1.72 2.28
N ARG A 40 -4.53 2.68 2.56
CA ARG A 40 -5.94 2.38 2.91
C ARG A 40 -6.74 1.86 1.72
N GLN A 41 -6.52 2.41 0.52
CA GLN A 41 -7.26 1.99 -0.68
C GLN A 41 -6.89 0.58 -1.16
N LEU A 42 -5.66 0.14 -0.88
CA LEU A 42 -5.18 -1.22 -1.21
C LEU A 42 -5.83 -2.34 -0.38
N ALA A 43 -6.59 -2.01 0.68
CA ALA A 43 -7.28 -2.96 1.54
C ALA A 43 -6.37 -4.10 2.02
N LEU A 44 -5.19 -3.73 2.54
CA LEU A 44 -4.20 -4.66 3.08
C LEU A 44 -4.72 -5.36 4.35
N ASP A 45 -4.27 -6.59 4.59
CA ASP A 45 -4.60 -7.35 5.81
C ASP A 45 -4.02 -6.72 7.09
N GLY A 46 -3.03 -5.83 6.94
CA GLY A 46 -2.45 -5.06 8.02
C GLY A 46 -1.34 -4.14 7.54
N TYR A 47 -0.90 -3.22 8.40
CA TYR A 47 0.22 -2.33 8.16
C TYR A 47 1.02 -2.10 9.44
N LEU A 48 2.32 -1.89 9.28
CA LEU A 48 3.23 -1.54 10.37
C LEU A 48 3.60 -0.07 10.22
N GLN A 49 3.37 0.72 11.26
CA GLN A 49 3.83 2.10 11.30
C GLN A 49 5.17 2.16 12.04
N LEU A 50 6.21 2.59 11.33
CA LEU A 50 7.57 2.69 11.86
C LEU A 50 7.82 4.11 12.40
N GLY A 51 8.27 4.19 13.66
CA GLY A 51 8.53 5.44 14.39
C GLY A 51 8.93 5.17 15.84
N GLU A 52 9.09 6.22 16.65
CA GLU A 52 9.21 6.07 18.11
C GLU A 52 7.89 5.46 18.64
N GLY A 53 7.95 4.18 19.04
CA GLY A 53 6.76 3.40 19.41
C GLY A 53 6.09 2.68 18.25
N SER A 54 6.88 2.04 17.37
CA SER A 54 6.38 1.31 16.19
C SER A 54 5.19 0.39 16.52
N GLU A 55 4.11 0.49 15.75
CA GLU A 55 2.82 -0.15 16.03
C GLU A 55 2.31 -0.97 14.83
N LEU A 56 1.87 -2.20 15.08
CA LEU A 56 1.28 -3.09 14.09
C LEU A 56 -0.25 -3.00 14.15
N HIS A 57 -0.86 -2.67 13.02
CA HIS A 57 -2.30 -2.60 12.83
C HIS A 57 -2.74 -3.75 11.92
N VAL A 58 -3.67 -4.59 12.38
CA VAL A 58 -4.26 -5.69 11.58
C VAL A 58 -5.69 -5.28 11.21
N CYS A 59 -5.99 -5.31 9.92
CA CYS A 59 -7.30 -4.97 9.38
C CYS A 59 -8.11 -6.26 9.24
N GLY A 60 -9.10 -6.45 10.12
CA GLY A 60 -10.05 -7.56 10.09
C GLY A 60 -11.32 -7.26 9.33
#